data_AF-A0A5Y0IZQ4-F1
#
_entry.id   AF-A0A5Y0IZQ4-F1
#
_cell.length_a   1.000
_cell.length_b   1.000
_cell.length_c   1.000
_cell.angle_alpha   90.00
_cell.angle_beta   90.00
_cell.angle_gamma   90.00
#
_symmetry.space_group_name_H-M   'P 1'
#
loop_
_entity.id
_entity.type
_entity.pdbx_description
1 polymer ?
#
loop_
_entity_poly.entity_id
_entity_poly.type
_entity_poly.pdbx_seq_one_letter_code
_entity_poly.pdbx_strand_id
1 'polypeptide(L)'
;MTKEIVTFKGFNKDLTCRDFQFAIGETFHHDGKVEACGSGFHACECPFDVFSYYPPAESRYAETISFGVIDREEEGDTKIASASITIKAELTLPQFIQRGIEWIWSKIDKSLEQQI
;
A
#
# COMPACT_ATOMS: atom_id res chain seq x y z
N MET A 1 -4.99 -2.87 20.93
CA MET A 1 -4.38 -2.04 19.88
C MET A 1 -4.87 -2.57 18.54
N THR A 2 -5.29 -1.70 17.63
CA THR A 2 -5.65 -2.10 16.26
C THR A 2 -4.40 -2.55 15.51
N LYS A 3 -4.51 -3.59 14.68
CA LYS A 3 -3.39 -4.11 13.90
C LYS A 3 -2.94 -3.06 12.88
N GLU A 4 -1.66 -2.71 12.91
CA GLU A 4 -1.03 -1.84 11.90
C GLU A 4 -0.35 -2.71 10.84
N ILE A 5 -0.49 -2.30 9.57
CA ILE A 5 0.06 -3.02 8.43
C ILE A 5 0.86 -2.03 7.58
N VAL A 6 2.14 -2.34 7.36
CA VAL A 6 2.95 -1.63 6.37
C VAL A 6 2.39 -1.93 4.99
N THR A 7 2.05 -0.85 4.28
CA THR A 7 1.43 -0.88 2.96
C THR A 7 2.11 0.14 2.06
N PHE A 8 1.76 0.10 0.80
CA PHE A 8 2.32 0.93 -0.26
C PHE A 8 1.18 1.48 -1.10
N LYS A 9 1.25 2.78 -1.41
CA LYS A 9 0.19 3.48 -2.13
C LYS A 9 0.75 4.31 -3.26
N GLY A 10 0.07 4.24 -4.40
CA GLY A 10 0.23 5.15 -5.53
C GLY A 10 -0.80 6.27 -5.50
N PHE A 11 -0.44 7.41 -6.09
CA PHE A 11 -1.27 8.60 -6.23
C PHE A 11 -1.06 9.24 -7.59
N ASN A 12 -1.99 10.10 -7.98
CA ASN A 12 -1.78 11.08 -9.02
C ASN A 12 -0.65 12.06 -8.63
N LYS A 13 -0.13 12.82 -9.60
CA LYS A 13 1.00 13.76 -9.37
C LYS A 13 0.70 14.82 -8.31
N ASP A 14 -0.57 15.16 -8.11
CA ASP A 14 -1.08 16.09 -7.11
C ASP A 14 -1.39 15.43 -5.75
N LEU A 15 -0.99 14.17 -5.52
CA LEU A 15 -1.30 13.37 -4.32
C LEU A 15 -2.80 13.07 -4.12
N THR A 16 -3.60 13.13 -5.18
CA THR A 16 -4.99 12.65 -5.13
C THR A 16 -5.09 11.16 -5.42
N CYS A 17 -6.14 10.55 -4.88
CA CYS A 17 -6.63 9.24 -5.30
C CYS A 17 -8.16 9.33 -5.36
N ARG A 18 -8.71 9.27 -6.58
CA ARG A 18 -10.10 9.67 -6.86
C ARG A 18 -10.34 11.10 -6.35
N ASP A 19 -11.41 11.33 -5.58
CA ASP A 19 -11.82 12.65 -5.10
C ASP A 19 -11.21 13.03 -3.73
N PHE A 20 -10.25 12.26 -3.23
CA PHE A 20 -9.61 12.51 -1.93
C PHE A 20 -8.17 13.01 -2.07
N GLN A 21 -7.86 14.12 -1.39
CA GLN A 21 -6.53 14.72 -1.34
C GLN A 21 -5.73 14.17 -0.15
N PHE A 22 -4.54 13.63 -0.42
CA PHE A 22 -3.61 13.19 0.61
C PHE A 22 -2.46 14.18 0.77
N ALA A 23 -1.73 14.04 1.88
CA ALA A 23 -0.50 14.74 2.17
C ALA A 23 0.51 13.79 2.84
N ILE A 24 1.79 13.95 2.52
CA ILE A 24 2.87 13.17 3.12
C ILE A 24 3.04 13.61 4.59
N GLY A 25 3.23 12.65 5.49
CA GLY A 25 3.34 12.82 6.94
C GLY A 25 2.01 12.79 7.68
N GLU A 26 0.88 12.89 6.97
CA GLU A 26 -0.45 13.00 7.57
C GLU A 26 -1.14 11.65 7.76
N THR A 27 -2.11 11.64 8.68
CA THR A 27 -3.00 10.50 8.95
C THR A 27 -4.43 10.86 8.59
N PHE A 28 -5.09 9.97 7.87
CA PHE A 28 -6.45 10.16 7.40
C PHE A 28 -7.37 9.08 7.95
N HIS A 29 -8.62 9.46 8.20
CA HIS A 29 -9.66 8.58 8.69
C HIS A 29 -10.85 8.62 7.72
N HIS A 30 -11.38 7.44 7.40
CA HIS A 30 -12.55 7.29 6.56
C HIS A 30 -13.79 7.12 7.45
N ASP A 31 -14.80 7.95 7.22
CA ASP A 31 -16.10 7.82 7.86
C ASP A 31 -16.97 6.82 7.09
N GLY A 32 -17.56 5.85 7.80
CA GLY A 32 -18.49 4.88 7.23
C GLY A 32 -17.97 3.44 7.18
N LYS A 33 -18.71 2.58 6.48
CA LYS A 33 -18.36 1.15 6.31
C LYS A 33 -17.14 1.06 5.39
N VAL A 34 -16.12 0.30 5.78
CA VAL A 34 -14.97 -0.05 4.94
C VAL A 34 -15.29 -1.32 4.15
N GLU A 35 -15.09 -1.29 2.84
CA GLU A 35 -15.36 -2.40 1.92
C GLU A 35 -14.29 -2.44 0.82
N ALA A 36 -13.67 -3.60 0.62
CA ALA A 36 -12.69 -3.80 -0.44
C ALA A 36 -13.28 -3.38 -1.80
N CYS A 37 -12.54 -2.56 -2.55
CA CYS A 37 -12.97 -1.94 -3.81
C CYS A 37 -14.17 -0.96 -3.74
N GLY A 38 -14.98 -0.96 -2.68
CA GLY A 38 -16.12 -0.07 -2.49
C GLY A 38 -15.78 1.24 -1.78
N SER A 39 -15.11 1.17 -0.62
CA SER A 39 -14.91 2.31 0.28
C SER A 39 -13.65 2.15 1.16
N GLY A 40 -13.30 3.17 1.94
CA GLY A 40 -12.06 3.22 2.71
C GLY A 40 -10.83 3.61 1.88
N PHE A 41 -9.66 3.52 2.52
CA PHE A 41 -8.38 3.85 1.89
C PHE A 41 -7.69 2.60 1.35
N HIS A 42 -7.52 2.56 0.03
CA HIS A 42 -6.85 1.45 -0.65
C HIS A 42 -5.33 1.62 -0.70
N ALA A 43 -4.61 0.56 -0.35
CA ALA A 43 -3.15 0.41 -0.47
C ALA A 43 -2.81 -1.08 -0.65
N CYS A 44 -1.60 -1.41 -1.10
CA CYS A 44 -1.15 -2.80 -1.28
C CYS A 44 -0.06 -3.17 -0.27
N GLU A 45 0.00 -4.43 0.16
CA GLU A 45 1.14 -4.88 0.98
C GLU A 45 2.39 -5.14 0.13
N CYS A 46 2.23 -5.68 -1.07
CA CYS A 46 3.28 -5.82 -2.06
C CYS A 46 3.39 -4.51 -2.85
N PRO A 47 4.54 -3.83 -2.86
CA PRO A 47 4.75 -2.62 -3.66
C PRO A 47 4.41 -2.79 -5.13
N PHE A 48 4.75 -3.93 -5.75
CA PHE A 48 4.59 -4.10 -7.19
C PHE A 48 3.13 -4.24 -7.64
N ASP A 49 2.22 -4.65 -6.76
CA ASP A 49 0.79 -4.69 -7.07
C ASP A 49 0.23 -3.27 -7.29
N VAL A 50 0.87 -2.25 -6.70
CA VAL A 50 0.49 -0.84 -6.91
C VAL A 50 0.61 -0.44 -8.39
N PHE A 51 1.52 -1.04 -9.15
CA PHE A 51 1.71 -0.71 -10.57
C PHE A 51 0.52 -1.13 -11.45
N SER A 52 -0.31 -2.06 -10.99
CA SER A 52 -1.58 -2.41 -11.66
C SER A 52 -2.61 -1.27 -11.61
N TYR A 53 -2.45 -0.34 -10.67
CA TYR A 53 -3.37 0.78 -10.45
C TYR A 53 -2.76 2.14 -10.78
N TYR A 54 -1.44 2.28 -10.59
CA TYR A 54 -0.71 3.53 -10.74
C TYR A 54 0.59 3.29 -11.53
N PRO A 55 0.64 3.66 -12.83
CA PRO A 55 1.81 3.40 -13.67
C PRO A 55 3.03 4.25 -13.27
N PRO A 56 4.27 3.69 -13.30
CA PRO A 56 5.50 4.36 -12.83
C PRO A 56 5.84 5.72 -13.44
N ALA A 57 5.48 5.97 -14.68
CA ALA A 57 5.84 7.20 -15.38
C ALA A 57 4.96 8.40 -14.98
N GLU A 58 3.80 8.15 -14.39
CA GLU A 58 2.76 9.18 -14.20
C GLU A 58 2.31 9.32 -12.74
N SER A 59 2.89 8.54 -11.83
CA SER A 59 2.40 8.40 -10.46
C SER A 59 3.45 8.77 -9.41
N ARG A 60 2.97 9.11 -8.22
CA ARG A 60 3.80 9.26 -7.01
C ARG A 60 3.53 8.09 -6.07
N TYR A 61 4.52 7.71 -5.27
CA TYR A 61 4.43 6.54 -4.40
C TYR A 61 4.82 6.85 -2.96
N ALA A 62 4.20 6.16 -2.00
CA ALA A 62 4.54 6.29 -0.59
C ALA A 62 4.54 4.94 0.14
N GLU A 63 5.37 4.85 1.17
CA GLU A 63 5.16 3.88 2.26
C GLU A 63 4.04 4.40 3.16
N THR A 64 3.12 3.53 3.53
CA THR A 64 1.95 3.86 4.34
C THR A 64 1.77 2.87 5.48
N ILE A 65 1.07 3.30 6.53
CA ILE A 65 0.57 2.40 7.58
C ILE A 65 -0.94 2.38 7.50
N SER A 66 -1.50 1.21 7.22
CA SER A 66 -2.93 0.99 7.18
C SER A 66 -3.39 0.35 8.50
N PHE A 67 -4.44 0.87 9.10
CA PHE A 67 -4.95 0.41 10.39
C PHE A 67 -6.45 0.68 10.55
N GLY A 68 -7.01 0.22 11.69
CA GLY A 68 -8.44 0.24 11.95
C GLY A 68 -9.14 -0.99 11.37
N VAL A 69 -10.38 -0.83 10.90
CA VAL A 69 -11.07 -1.89 10.14
C VAL A 69 -10.34 -2.09 8.82
N ILE A 70 -10.02 -3.33 8.50
CA ILE A 70 -9.33 -3.73 7.26
C ILE A 70 -10.22 -4.73 6.55
N ASP A 71 -10.39 -4.54 5.25
CA ASP A 71 -11.09 -5.47 4.36
C ASP A 71 -10.21 -5.84 3.16
N ARG A 72 -10.40 -7.05 2.62
CA ARG A 72 -9.55 -7.63 1.57
C ARG A 72 -10.39 -8.47 0.62
N GLU A 73 -10.01 -8.48 -0.65
CA GLU A 73 -10.57 -9.45 -1.60
C GLU A 73 -9.98 -10.85 -1.29
N GLU A 74 -10.81 -11.90 -1.34
CA GLU A 74 -10.34 -13.29 -1.11
C GLU A 74 -9.48 -13.80 -2.26
N GLU A 75 -9.80 -13.38 -3.49
CA GLU A 75 -9.09 -13.70 -4.71
C GLU A 75 -8.59 -12.40 -5.33
N GLY A 76 -7.28 -12.28 -5.55
CA GLY A 76 -6.69 -11.08 -6.12
C GLY A 76 -5.25 -10.84 -5.70
N ASP A 77 -4.84 -9.59 -5.83
CA ASP A 77 -3.54 -9.10 -5.41
C ASP A 77 -3.52 -8.74 -3.90
N THR A 78 -2.45 -8.10 -3.43
CA THR A 78 -2.31 -7.75 -2.01
C THR A 78 -2.99 -6.44 -1.61
N LYS A 79 -3.89 -5.90 -2.43
CA LYS A 79 -4.66 -4.69 -2.14
C LYS A 79 -5.59 -4.92 -0.94
N ILE A 80 -5.64 -3.92 -0.07
CA ILE A 80 -6.53 -3.88 1.09
C ILE A 80 -7.29 -2.56 1.10
N ALA A 81 -8.47 -2.53 1.72
CA ALA A 81 -9.16 -1.31 2.14
C ALA A 81 -9.01 -1.12 3.65
N SER A 82 -8.75 0.11 4.09
CA SER A 82 -8.58 0.44 5.51
C SER A 82 -9.43 1.62 5.97
N ALA A 83 -9.83 1.62 7.24
CA ALA A 83 -10.52 2.75 7.87
C ALA A 83 -9.58 3.93 8.08
N SER A 84 -8.29 3.69 8.23
CA SER A 84 -7.31 4.74 8.52
C SER A 84 -5.98 4.43 7.87
N ILE A 85 -5.33 5.47 7.36
CA ILE A 85 -4.05 5.37 6.68
C ILE A 85 -3.14 6.55 7.06
N THR A 86 -1.90 6.25 7.42
CA THR A 86 -0.84 7.26 7.56
C THR A 86 0.04 7.22 6.33
N ILE A 87 0.23 8.35 5.66
CA ILE A 87 1.12 8.46 4.50
C ILE A 87 2.53 8.81 5.00
N LYS A 88 3.34 7.82 5.35
CA LYS A 88 4.58 8.06 6.12
C LYS A 88 5.61 8.90 5.37
N ALA A 89 5.98 8.45 4.17
CA ALA A 89 7.04 9.06 3.40
C ALA A 89 6.85 8.77 1.92
N GLU A 90 7.08 9.80 1.10
CA GLU A 90 7.19 9.62 -0.35
C GLU A 90 8.45 8.84 -0.69
N LEU A 91 8.33 7.93 -1.66
CA LEU A 91 9.39 7.10 -2.16
C LEU A 91 9.68 7.48 -3.61
N THR A 92 10.95 7.69 -3.92
CA THR A 92 11.40 7.72 -5.32
C THR A 92 11.17 6.36 -5.98
N LEU A 93 11.05 6.31 -7.30
CA LEU A 93 10.85 5.04 -8.01
C LEU A 93 11.94 3.98 -7.67
N PRO A 94 13.25 4.31 -7.60
CA PRO A 94 14.26 3.35 -7.16
C PRO A 94 14.03 2.83 -5.74
N GLN A 95 13.66 3.70 -4.79
CA GLN A 95 13.35 3.28 -3.43
C GLN A 95 12.11 2.37 -3.41
N PHE A 96 11.07 2.71 -4.17
CA PHE A 96 9.85 1.91 -4.27
C PHE A 96 10.12 0.52 -4.84
N ILE A 97 10.95 0.42 -5.88
CA ILE A 97 11.40 -0.85 -6.45
C ILE A 97 12.18 -1.68 -5.42
N GLN A 98 13.09 -1.04 -4.69
CA GLN A 98 13.84 -1.69 -3.62
C GLN A 98 12.92 -2.30 -2.56
N ARG A 99 11.83 -1.61 -2.17
CA ARG A 99 10.83 -2.16 -1.25
C ARG A 99 10.10 -3.37 -1.82
N GLY A 100 9.85 -3.38 -3.13
CA GLY A 100 9.24 -4.55 -3.80
C GLY A 100 10.15 -5.78 -3.72
N ILE A 101 11.45 -5.59 -3.95
CA ILE A 101 12.46 -6.65 -3.80
C ILE A 101 12.51 -7.16 -2.37
N GLU A 102 12.55 -6.25 -1.38
CA GLU A 102 12.55 -6.60 0.05
C GLU A 102 11.31 -7.39 0.47
N TRP A 103 10.13 -7.01 -0.04
CA TRP A 103 8.90 -7.73 0.22
C TRP A 103 8.98 -9.16 -0.33
N ILE A 104 9.42 -9.35 -1.58
CA ILE A 104 9.59 -10.69 -2.16
C ILE A 104 10.56 -11.51 -1.31
N TRP A 105 11.71 -10.92 -0.94
CA TRP A 105 12.72 -11.59 -0.12
C TRP A 105 12.19 -12.01 1.26
N SER A 106 11.24 -11.25 1.82
CA SER A 106 10.55 -11.60 3.08
C SER A 106 9.64 -12.83 2.97
N LYS A 107 9.19 -13.18 1.75
CA LYS A 107 8.31 -14.31 1.47
C LYS A 107 9.06 -15.58 1.06
N ILE A 108 10.36 -15.47 0.77
CA ILE A 108 11.20 -16.63 0.46
C ILE A 108 11.32 -17.51 1.71
N ASP A 109 10.98 -18.78 1.55
CA ASP A 109 11.25 -19.80 2.56
C ASP A 109 12.76 -20.05 2.62
N LYS A 110 13.36 -19.68 3.75
CA LYS A 110 14.80 -19.83 4.01
C LYS A 110 15.14 -21.16 4.68
N SER A 111 14.15 -22.02 4.95
CA SER A 111 14.37 -23.34 5.55
C SER A 111 15.01 -24.33 4.58
N LEU A 112 14.90 -24.07 3.28
CA LEU A 112 15.66 -24.74 2.24
C LEU A 112 16.96 -23.96 2.03
N GLU A 113 17.95 -24.17 2.90
CA GLU A 113 19.33 -23.76 2.59
C GLU A 113 19.67 -24.30 1.21
N GLN A 114 19.86 -23.40 0.24
CA GLN A 114 20.32 -23.72 -1.09
C GLN A 114 21.65 -24.46 -0.94
N GLN A 115 21.61 -25.78 -1.11
CA GLN A 115 22.80 -26.58 -1.36
C GLN A 115 23.40 -26.06 -2.67
N ILE A 116 24.45 -25.26 -2.49
CA ILE A 116 25.47 -24.74 -3.40
C ILE A 116 25.29 -25.11 -4.88
#